data_AF-A0A915BHR4-F1
#
_entry.id   AF-A0A915BHR4-F1
#
_cell.length_a   1.000
_cell.length_b   1.000
_cell.length_c   1.000
_cell.angle_alpha   90.00
_cell.angle_beta   90.00
_cell.angle_gamma   90.00
#
_symmetry.space_group_name_H-M   'P 1'
#
loop_
_entity.id
_entity.type
_entity.pdbx_description
1 polymer ?
#
loop_
_entity_poly.entity_id
_entity_poly.type
_entity_poly.pdbx_seq_one_letter_code
_entity_poly.pdbx_strand_id
1 'polypeptide(L)'
;MCEHISEILNDPWAVFAESIDRNPSDLSLSDGNIAPTLEHLWSSRRRISDSKWRWLCDICDVLEGGYDCEFGQSFDSLVVKFRFAASEYSIRMLPSSDFPESPPEVNSSLGDAFELNWNEDSTLLSICNEYGDQCSLLDVAVMECSEVDYPLKFIAWRLHPDEVDCITVELSLLDEEFGGEETRLTLVVEWHSPRSFPRSICSSKPNRLRSVSFDRWDTSLSFGESLQRLFVRREDVDAEYV
;
A
#
# COMPACT_ATOMS: atom_id res chain seq x y z
N MET A 1 10.62 37.14 24.49
CA MET A 1 11.93 36.74 25.06
C MET A 1 11.66 35.75 26.17
N CYS A 2 11.93 34.46 26.11
CA CYS A 2 12.45 33.59 25.07
C CYS A 2 11.72 32.25 25.19
N GLU A 3 11.61 31.56 24.07
CA GLU A 3 11.13 30.18 23.95
C GLU A 3 12.04 29.25 24.77
N HIS A 4 11.45 28.36 25.55
CA HIS A 4 12.08 27.11 25.98
C HIS A 4 11.18 25.98 25.49
N ILE A 5 11.33 25.68 24.20
CA ILE A 5 10.99 24.39 23.64
C ILE A 5 11.96 23.42 24.31
N SER A 6 11.47 22.62 25.23
CA SER A 6 12.20 21.46 25.73
C SER A 6 12.29 20.46 24.58
N GLU A 7 13.39 20.53 23.83
CA GLU A 7 13.88 19.43 23.03
C GLU A 7 14.08 18.23 23.96
N ILE A 8 13.10 17.34 24.00
CA ILE A 8 13.33 15.95 24.37
C ILE A 8 14.21 15.41 23.25
N LEU A 9 15.53 15.46 23.47
CA LEU A 9 16.51 14.71 22.71
C LEU A 9 16.16 13.22 22.84
N ASN A 10 15.37 12.72 21.89
CA ASN A 10 15.31 11.31 21.56
C ASN A 10 16.73 10.91 21.15
N ASP A 11 17.49 10.32 22.06
CA ASP A 11 18.80 9.76 21.74
C ASP A 11 18.60 8.58 20.79
N PRO A 12 18.97 8.69 19.50
CA PRO A 12 18.79 7.60 18.54
C PRO A 12 19.61 6.37 18.91
N TRP A 13 20.58 6.51 19.83
CA TRP A 13 21.38 5.40 20.35
C TRP A 13 20.74 4.69 21.56
N ALA A 14 19.64 5.21 22.12
CA ALA A 14 18.88 4.54 23.17
C ALA A 14 18.31 3.18 22.71
N VAL A 15 18.18 2.99 21.40
CA VAL A 15 17.83 1.70 20.77
C VAL A 15 18.82 0.61 21.13
N PHE A 16 20.10 0.94 21.25
CA PHE A 16 21.14 -0.01 21.63
C PHE A 16 21.23 -0.21 23.15
N ALA A 17 20.33 0.42 23.91
CA ALA A 17 20.28 0.42 25.37
C ALA A 17 19.28 -0.61 25.93
N GLU A 18 19.54 -1.89 25.77
CA GLU A 18 18.89 -2.84 26.69
C GLU A 18 19.54 -2.74 28.08
N SER A 19 18.73 -2.84 29.13
CA SER A 19 19.25 -2.86 30.50
C SER A 19 20.15 -4.07 30.65
N ILE A 20 21.44 -3.83 30.83
CA ILE A 20 22.35 -4.85 31.37
C ILE A 20 21.69 -5.31 32.68
N ASP A 21 21.39 -6.60 32.80
CA ASP A 21 20.99 -7.22 34.07
C ASP A 21 22.08 -6.88 35.09
N ARG A 22 21.85 -5.79 35.84
CA ARG A 22 22.79 -5.33 36.84
C ARG A 22 22.72 -6.35 37.95
N ASN A 23 23.84 -7.04 38.14
CA ASN A 23 24.06 -7.86 39.31
C ASN A 23 23.76 -6.97 40.54
N PRO A 24 22.84 -7.35 41.46
CA PRO A 24 22.40 -6.47 42.56
C PRO A 24 23.52 -6.07 43.54
N SER A 25 24.74 -6.58 43.32
CA SER A 25 25.95 -6.25 44.07
C SER A 25 26.63 -4.93 43.66
N ASP A 26 26.28 -4.33 42.52
CA ASP A 26 26.94 -3.12 42.01
C ASP A 26 26.27 -1.79 42.43
N LEU A 27 25.37 -1.82 43.42
CA LEU A 27 24.75 -0.63 43.97
C LEU A 27 25.67 0.08 44.98
N SER A 28 26.73 0.70 44.46
CA SER A 28 27.28 1.89 45.09
C SER A 28 27.78 2.83 44.01
N LEU A 29 26.97 3.82 43.64
CA LEU A 29 27.35 5.22 43.42
C LEU A 29 26.15 5.99 42.85
N SER A 30 25.59 6.82 43.74
CA SER A 30 24.87 8.08 43.54
C SER A 30 24.20 8.39 42.20
N ASP A 31 22.90 8.68 42.34
CA ASP A 31 22.06 9.54 41.51
C ASP A 31 22.82 10.63 40.73
N GLY A 32 22.64 10.57 39.42
CA GLY A 32 22.84 11.68 38.51
C GLY A 32 22.09 11.35 37.22
N ASN A 33 21.00 12.07 36.94
CA ASN A 33 20.32 12.09 35.64
C ASN A 33 21.27 12.68 34.57
N ILE A 34 22.35 11.98 34.27
CA ILE A 34 23.24 12.30 33.17
C ILE A 34 22.77 11.40 32.03
N ALA A 35 22.19 12.02 31.00
CA ALA A 35 21.95 11.32 29.74
C ALA A 35 23.27 10.66 29.32
N PRO A 36 23.29 9.34 29.10
CA PRO A 36 24.53 8.62 28.84
C PRO A 36 25.21 9.23 27.61
N THR A 37 26.47 9.64 27.74
CA THR A 37 27.23 10.17 26.60
C THR A 37 27.55 9.06 25.60
N LEU A 38 27.69 9.41 24.32
CA LEU A 38 27.95 8.47 23.22
C LEU A 38 29.20 7.60 23.47
N GLU A 39 30.21 8.17 24.12
CA GLU A 39 31.43 7.47 24.54
C GLU A 39 31.16 6.44 25.66
N HIS A 40 30.23 6.73 26.57
CA HIS A 40 29.76 5.79 27.61
C HIS A 40 28.93 4.66 26.99
N LEU A 41 28.07 4.98 26.02
CA LEU A 41 27.30 3.99 25.26
C LEU A 41 28.23 3.02 24.52
N TRP A 42 29.21 3.54 23.78
CA TRP A 42 30.19 2.76 23.04
C TRP A 42 31.10 1.89 23.92
N SER A 43 31.47 2.41 25.10
CA SER A 43 32.34 1.70 26.05
C SER A 43 31.62 0.64 26.88
N SER A 44 30.29 0.69 26.95
CA SER A 44 29.49 -0.14 27.86
C SER A 44 29.32 -1.61 27.45
N ARG A 45 30.01 -2.08 26.39
CA ARG A 45 29.95 -3.48 25.90
C ARG A 45 28.53 -4.04 25.83
N ARG A 46 27.57 -3.21 25.42
CA ARG A 46 26.17 -3.62 25.28
C ARG A 46 26.09 -4.70 24.22
N ARG A 47 25.52 -5.85 24.59
CA ARG A 47 25.27 -6.94 23.66
C ARG A 47 23.95 -6.62 22.97
N ILE A 48 24.02 -6.29 21.69
CA ILE A 48 22.85 -6.33 20.81
C ILE A 48 22.50 -7.82 20.67
N SER A 49 21.22 -8.19 20.81
CA SER A 49 20.79 -9.56 20.53
C SER A 49 21.00 -9.88 19.05
N ASP A 50 21.26 -11.14 18.71
CA ASP A 50 21.46 -11.54 17.31
C ASP A 50 20.23 -11.19 16.44
N SER A 51 19.02 -11.32 17.01
CA SER A 51 17.76 -10.88 16.40
C SER A 51 17.76 -9.39 16.06
N LYS A 52 18.09 -8.53 17.03
CA LYS A 52 18.12 -7.07 16.82
C LYS A 52 19.22 -6.65 15.85
N TRP A 53 20.37 -7.32 15.90
CA TRP A 53 21.43 -7.10 14.93
C TRP A 53 21.01 -7.50 13.52
N ARG A 54 20.35 -8.66 13.36
CA ARG A 54 19.79 -9.11 12.09
C ARG A 54 18.77 -8.12 11.53
N TRP A 55 17.84 -7.65 12.37
CA TRP A 55 16.84 -6.65 11.99
C TRP A 55 17.48 -5.36 11.45
N LEU A 56 18.53 -4.86 12.11
CA LEU A 56 19.25 -3.68 11.65
C LEU A 56 20.01 -3.93 10.33
N CYS A 57 20.59 -5.11 10.14
CA CYS A 57 21.22 -5.47 8.86
C CYS A 57 20.20 -5.46 7.73
N ASP A 58 19.03 -6.07 7.94
CA ASP A 58 17.96 -6.09 6.94
C ASP A 58 17.43 -4.69 6.62
N ILE A 59 17.33 -3.80 7.62
CA ILE A 59 17.00 -2.39 7.39
C ILE A 59 18.03 -1.73 6.46
N CYS A 60 19.33 -1.97 6.69
CA CYS A 60 20.37 -1.43 5.82
C CYS A 60 20.20 -1.95 4.38
N ASP A 61 19.89 -3.23 4.19
CA ASP A 61 19.65 -3.81 2.87
C ASP A 61 18.45 -3.13 2.16
N VAL A 62 17.38 -2.80 2.89
CA VAL A 62 16.24 -2.03 2.35
C VAL A 62 16.66 -0.61 1.95
N LEU A 63 17.44 0.07 2.78
CA LEU A 63 17.93 1.42 2.48
C LEU A 63 18.86 1.44 1.26
N GLU A 64 19.74 0.44 1.13
CA GLU A 64 20.60 0.26 -0.04
C GLU A 64 19.78 -0.02 -1.31
N GLY A 65 18.61 -0.64 -1.17
CA GLY A 65 17.61 -0.79 -2.23
C GLY A 65 17.00 0.53 -2.73
N GLY A 66 17.25 1.65 -2.05
CA GLY A 66 16.81 2.99 -2.48
C GLY A 66 15.34 3.31 -2.20
N TYR A 67 14.71 2.56 -1.30
CA TYR A 67 13.31 2.78 -0.91
C TYR A 67 13.11 4.06 -0.07
N ASP A 68 11.93 4.66 -0.16
CA ASP A 68 11.52 5.78 0.71
C ASP A 68 11.07 5.23 2.07
N CYS A 69 11.90 5.41 3.10
CA CYS A 69 11.72 4.77 4.40
C CYS A 69 11.52 5.77 5.55
N GLU A 70 10.60 5.44 6.46
CA GLU A 70 10.43 6.12 7.74
C GLU A 70 10.65 5.12 8.89
N PHE A 71 11.34 5.58 9.93
CA PHE A 71 11.71 4.74 11.07
C PHE A 71 10.91 5.08 12.31
N GLY A 72 10.58 4.07 13.10
CA GLY A 72 10.15 4.25 14.49
C GLY A 72 11.23 4.93 15.32
N GLN A 73 10.83 5.58 16.42
CA GLN A 73 11.74 6.29 17.33
C GLN A 73 12.89 5.40 17.84
N SER A 74 12.67 4.08 17.84
CA SER A 74 13.64 3.11 18.32
C SER A 74 14.15 2.13 17.26
N PHE A 75 14.05 2.43 15.96
CA PHE A 75 14.31 1.48 14.87
C PHE A 75 13.61 0.12 15.06
N ASP A 76 12.53 0.11 15.84
CA ASP A 76 11.67 -1.03 16.14
C ASP A 76 10.56 -1.20 15.11
N SER A 77 10.45 -0.24 14.18
CA SER A 77 9.55 -0.31 13.06
C SER A 77 10.18 0.36 11.85
N LEU A 78 9.88 -0.22 10.69
CA LEU A 78 10.26 0.28 9.39
C LEU A 78 8.97 0.48 8.60
N VAL A 79 8.77 1.68 8.06
CA VAL A 79 7.69 1.97 7.11
C VAL A 79 8.32 2.25 5.77
N VAL A 80 7.93 1.52 4.74
CA VAL A 80 8.38 1.72 3.38
C VAL A 80 7.23 2.25 2.54
N LYS A 81 7.48 3.34 1.79
CA LYS A 81 6.48 4.00 0.94
C LYS A 81 6.79 3.76 -0.53
N PHE A 82 5.75 3.45 -1.28
CA PHE A 82 5.82 3.19 -2.71
C PHE A 82 4.90 4.18 -3.42
N ARG A 83 5.46 5.02 -4.30
CA ARG A 83 4.70 6.00 -5.06
C ARG A 83 4.63 5.59 -6.52
N PHE A 84 3.42 5.34 -7.01
CA PHE A 84 3.16 5.03 -8.41
C PHE A 84 2.28 6.11 -9.04
N ALA A 85 1.79 5.86 -10.27
CA ALA A 85 1.08 6.86 -11.05
C ALA A 85 -0.34 7.11 -10.54
N ALA A 86 -1.06 6.05 -10.16
CA ALA A 86 -2.43 6.17 -9.68
C ALA A 86 -2.50 6.38 -8.17
N SER A 87 -1.61 5.78 -7.38
CA SER A 87 -1.69 5.82 -5.91
C SER A 87 -0.35 5.66 -5.18
N GLU A 88 -0.38 6.00 -3.89
CA GLU A 88 0.71 5.76 -2.95
C GLU A 88 0.33 4.61 -2.01
N TYR A 89 1.26 3.68 -1.82
CA TYR A 89 1.12 2.50 -0.99
C TYR A 89 2.19 2.50 0.09
N SER A 90 1.95 1.77 1.17
CA SER A 90 2.93 1.66 2.25
C SER A 90 2.83 0.35 2.99
N ILE A 91 3.98 -0.16 3.41
CA ILE A 91 4.10 -1.34 4.25
C ILE A 91 4.88 -0.99 5.51
N ARG A 92 4.29 -1.27 6.67
CA ARG A 92 4.92 -1.16 7.98
C ARG A 92 5.31 -2.54 8.46
N MET A 93 6.56 -2.68 8.87
CA MET A 93 7.14 -3.91 9.40
C MET A 93 7.64 -3.67 10.83
N LEU A 94 7.39 -4.63 11.72
CA LEU A 94 7.96 -4.69 13.06
C LEU A 94 8.62 -6.06 13.27
N PRO A 95 9.72 -6.16 14.01
CA PRO A 95 10.29 -7.46 14.35
C PRO A 95 9.32 -8.20 15.26
N SER A 96 9.10 -9.49 14.96
CA SER A 96 8.42 -10.40 15.88
C SER A 96 9.30 -10.74 17.08
N SER A 97 8.72 -11.38 18.11
CA SER A 97 9.43 -11.76 19.34
C SER A 97 10.62 -12.70 19.11
N ASP A 98 10.59 -13.44 18.01
CA ASP A 98 11.50 -14.51 17.60
C ASP A 98 11.96 -14.30 16.15
N PHE A 99 12.10 -13.04 15.72
CA PHE A 99 12.70 -12.71 14.44
C PHE A 99 14.20 -13.10 14.43
N PRO A 100 14.76 -13.64 13.33
CA PRO A 100 14.14 -13.91 12.02
C PRO A 100 13.48 -15.29 11.87
N GLU A 101 13.48 -16.13 12.92
CA GLU A 101 12.89 -17.46 12.86
C GLU A 101 11.38 -17.41 12.53
N SER A 102 10.69 -16.40 13.03
CA SER A 102 9.32 -16.04 12.63
C SER A 102 9.28 -14.77 11.77
N PRO A 103 8.24 -14.62 10.92
CA PRO A 103 8.06 -13.43 10.10
C PRO A 103 7.97 -12.16 10.95
N PRO A 104 8.34 -11.00 10.39
CA PRO A 104 7.99 -9.72 10.99
C PRO A 104 6.47 -9.53 10.99
N GLU A 105 5.97 -8.72 11.93
CA GLU A 105 4.59 -8.26 11.89
C GLU A 105 4.45 -7.22 10.77
N VAL A 106 3.51 -7.47 9.84
CA VAL A 106 3.29 -6.62 8.67
C VAL A 106 1.93 -5.96 8.74
N ASN A 107 1.88 -4.65 8.52
CA ASN A 107 0.67 -3.89 8.28
C ASN A 107 0.83 -3.09 6.99
N SER A 108 0.05 -3.44 5.97
CA SER A 108 0.15 -2.85 4.64
C SER A 108 -1.10 -2.06 4.27
N SER A 109 -0.96 -1.10 3.37
CA SER A 109 -2.12 -0.41 2.78
C SER A 109 -2.94 -1.30 1.84
N LEU A 110 -2.45 -2.51 1.51
CA LEU A 110 -3.21 -3.52 0.77
C LEU A 110 -4.09 -4.39 1.70
N GLY A 111 -3.89 -4.32 3.01
CA GLY A 111 -4.60 -5.16 3.97
C GLY A 111 -4.44 -6.65 3.62
N ASP A 112 -5.56 -7.37 3.60
CA ASP A 112 -5.61 -8.81 3.32
C ASP A 112 -5.29 -9.16 1.85
N ALA A 113 -5.19 -8.19 0.95
CA ALA A 113 -4.78 -8.43 -0.43
C ALA A 113 -3.28 -8.72 -0.57
N PHE A 114 -2.47 -8.46 0.47
CA PHE A 114 -1.06 -8.83 0.51
C PHE A 114 -0.86 -10.02 1.46
N GLU A 115 -0.48 -11.17 0.91
CA GLU A 115 -0.10 -12.35 1.69
C GLU A 115 1.43 -12.42 1.81
N LEU A 116 1.92 -12.43 3.06
CA LEU A 116 3.35 -12.52 3.33
C LEU A 116 3.84 -13.97 3.19
N ASN A 117 4.80 -14.20 2.29
CA ASN A 117 5.49 -15.48 2.18
C ASN A 117 6.86 -15.45 2.88
N TRP A 118 6.93 -16.01 4.09
CA TRP A 118 8.16 -16.03 4.90
C TRP A 118 8.79 -17.41 4.99
N ASN A 119 10.09 -17.48 4.73
CA ASN A 119 10.92 -18.67 4.87
C ASN A 119 12.32 -18.31 5.41
N GLU A 120 13.20 -19.30 5.58
CA GLU A 120 14.53 -19.12 6.17
C GLU A 120 15.45 -18.17 5.37
N ASP A 121 15.22 -18.01 4.07
CA ASP A 121 15.98 -17.12 3.18
C ASP A 121 15.32 -15.74 3.02
N SER A 122 14.14 -15.53 3.59
CA SER A 122 13.41 -14.26 3.50
C SER A 122 14.13 -13.12 4.24
N THR A 123 14.02 -11.92 3.69
CA THR A 123 14.58 -10.69 4.25
C THR A 123 13.55 -9.57 4.20
N LEU A 124 13.75 -8.48 4.94
CA LEU A 124 12.87 -7.31 4.78
C LEU A 124 12.92 -6.75 3.35
N LEU A 125 14.07 -6.83 2.67
CA LEU A 125 14.21 -6.43 1.28
C LEU A 125 13.37 -7.31 0.35
N SER A 126 13.32 -8.62 0.55
CA SER A 126 12.47 -9.50 -0.28
C SER A 126 10.99 -9.20 -0.08
N ILE A 127 10.55 -8.90 1.15
CA ILE A 127 9.17 -8.43 1.42
C ILE A 127 8.88 -7.14 0.65
N CYS A 128 9.79 -6.17 0.69
CA CYS A 128 9.61 -4.90 -0.02
C CYS A 128 9.51 -5.11 -1.53
N ASN A 129 10.31 -6.01 -2.10
CA ASN A 129 10.25 -6.32 -3.53
C ASN A 129 8.92 -6.98 -3.89
N GLU A 130 8.49 -8.01 -3.16
CA GLU A 130 7.22 -8.71 -3.40
C GLU A 130 6.01 -7.76 -3.26
N TYR A 131 6.01 -6.94 -2.21
CA TYR A 131 4.98 -5.92 -2.00
C TYR A 131 4.99 -4.87 -3.12
N GLY A 132 6.17 -4.39 -3.51
CA GLY A 132 6.33 -3.42 -4.60
C GLY A 132 5.81 -3.95 -5.93
N ASP A 133 6.09 -5.21 -6.26
CA ASP A 133 5.60 -5.86 -7.47
C ASP A 133 4.07 -5.95 -7.48
N GLN A 134 3.46 -6.35 -6.37
CA GLN A 134 2.00 -6.37 -6.24
C GLN A 134 1.38 -4.98 -6.34
N CYS A 135 1.94 -3.97 -5.66
CA CYS A 135 1.49 -2.60 -5.78
C CYS A 135 1.60 -2.08 -7.22
N SER A 136 2.68 -2.43 -7.93
CA SER A 136 2.84 -2.05 -9.33
C SER A 136 1.76 -2.66 -10.23
N LEU A 137 1.41 -3.94 -10.02
CA LEU A 137 0.33 -4.59 -10.77
C LEU A 137 -1.03 -3.94 -10.50
N LEU A 138 -1.31 -3.64 -9.24
CA LEU A 138 -2.52 -2.95 -8.83
C LEU A 138 -2.60 -1.54 -9.42
N ASP A 139 -1.51 -0.77 -9.39
CA ASP A 139 -1.46 0.59 -9.94
C ASP A 139 -1.76 0.59 -11.44
N VAL A 140 -1.19 -0.36 -12.20
CA VAL A 140 -1.49 -0.55 -13.62
C VAL A 140 -2.98 -0.84 -13.85
N ALA A 141 -3.59 -1.68 -13.02
CA ALA A 141 -5.01 -2.00 -13.13
C ALA A 141 -5.91 -0.79 -12.82
N VAL A 142 -5.53 0.03 -11.83
CA VAL A 142 -6.24 1.26 -11.50
C VAL A 142 -6.09 2.27 -12.64
N MET A 143 -4.90 2.43 -13.21
CA MET A 143 -4.66 3.29 -14.37
C MET A 143 -5.56 2.88 -15.54
N GLU A 144 -5.56 1.60 -15.92
CA GLU A 144 -6.41 1.06 -16.99
C GLU A 144 -7.90 1.32 -16.71
N CYS A 145 -8.36 1.18 -15.47
CA CYS A 145 -9.75 1.46 -15.09
C CYS A 145 -10.09 2.96 -15.04
N SER A 146 -9.09 3.83 -14.85
CA SER A 146 -9.26 5.28 -14.73
C SER A 146 -9.26 6.01 -16.07
N GLU A 147 -8.63 5.41 -17.09
CA GLU A 147 -8.57 5.92 -18.46
C GLU A 147 -9.90 5.67 -19.18
N VAL A 148 -10.88 6.53 -18.89
CA VAL A 148 -12.21 6.52 -19.52
C VAL A 148 -12.48 7.86 -20.20
N ASP A 149 -13.06 7.83 -21.40
CA ASP A 149 -13.50 9.07 -22.07
C ASP A 149 -14.96 9.40 -21.81
N TYR A 150 -15.29 10.65 -22.13
CA TYR A 150 -16.67 11.16 -22.16
C TYR A 150 -17.60 10.18 -22.92
N PRO A 151 -18.81 9.90 -22.40
CA PRO A 151 -19.47 10.54 -21.26
C PRO A 151 -19.20 9.90 -19.89
N LEU A 152 -18.21 9.03 -19.80
CA LEU A 152 -17.77 8.44 -18.54
C LEU A 152 -16.74 9.33 -17.85
N LYS A 153 -16.73 9.28 -16.52
CA LYS A 153 -15.72 9.93 -15.70
C LYS A 153 -15.36 9.05 -14.53
N PHE A 154 -14.07 8.82 -14.34
CA PHE A 154 -13.56 8.16 -13.15
C PHE A 154 -13.73 9.04 -11.90
N ILE A 155 -14.29 8.47 -10.84
CA ILE A 155 -14.52 9.16 -9.56
C ILE A 155 -13.48 8.71 -8.53
N ALA A 156 -13.43 7.41 -8.28
CA ALA A 156 -12.60 6.83 -7.23
C ALA A 156 -12.42 5.33 -7.43
N TRP A 157 -11.45 4.77 -6.72
CA TRP A 157 -11.28 3.33 -6.58
C TRP A 157 -10.97 2.97 -5.12
N ARG A 158 -11.14 1.69 -4.79
CA ARG A 158 -10.72 1.09 -3.51
C ARG A 158 -10.57 -0.42 -3.65
N LEU A 159 -9.82 -1.06 -2.75
CA LEU A 159 -9.80 -2.52 -2.64
C LEU A 159 -11.19 -3.04 -2.28
N HIS A 160 -11.57 -4.19 -2.83
CA HIS A 160 -12.82 -4.84 -2.48
C HIS A 160 -12.69 -5.47 -1.08
N PRO A 161 -13.68 -5.30 -0.18
CA PRO A 161 -13.56 -5.74 1.21
C PRO A 161 -13.51 -7.27 1.38
N ASP A 162 -14.18 -8.01 0.48
CA ASP A 162 -14.34 -9.46 0.60
C ASP A 162 -13.58 -10.25 -0.47
N GLU A 163 -13.07 -9.57 -1.50
CA GLU A 163 -12.44 -10.21 -2.67
C GLU A 163 -11.03 -9.62 -2.85
N VAL A 164 -10.02 -10.32 -2.35
CA VAL A 164 -8.61 -9.88 -2.32
C VAL A 164 -8.05 -9.55 -3.70
N ASP A 165 -8.54 -10.23 -4.73
CA ASP A 165 -8.11 -10.06 -6.12
C ASP A 165 -8.91 -9.00 -6.89
N CYS A 166 -9.73 -8.21 -6.20
CA CYS A 166 -10.65 -7.25 -6.82
C CYS A 166 -10.49 -5.82 -6.29
N ILE A 167 -10.70 -4.86 -7.19
CA ILE A 167 -10.93 -3.45 -6.87
C ILE A 167 -12.38 -3.08 -7.16
N THR A 168 -12.91 -2.16 -6.36
CA THR A 168 -14.15 -1.44 -6.66
C THR A 168 -13.79 -0.14 -7.37
N VAL A 169 -14.32 0.06 -8.56
CA VAL A 169 -14.18 1.26 -9.38
C VAL A 169 -15.51 2.01 -9.40
N GLU A 170 -15.47 3.30 -9.08
CA GLU A 170 -16.62 4.20 -9.15
C GLU A 170 -16.48 5.15 -10.34
N LEU A 171 -17.47 5.14 -11.22
CA LEU A 171 -17.57 6.01 -12.39
C LEU A 171 -18.85 6.83 -12.32
N SER A 172 -18.85 8.01 -12.94
CA SER A 172 -20.09 8.65 -13.37
C SER A 172 -20.28 8.54 -14.86
N LEU A 173 -21.54 8.32 -15.25
CA LEU A 173 -22.01 8.34 -16.63
C LEU A 173 -22.96 9.53 -16.79
N LEU A 174 -22.55 10.49 -17.61
CA LEU A 174 -23.45 11.56 -18.04
C LEU A 174 -24.32 11.03 -19.19
N ASP A 175 -25.62 11.33 -19.12
CA ASP A 175 -26.55 10.81 -20.10
C ASP A 175 -27.34 11.96 -20.69
N GLU A 176 -26.91 12.36 -21.89
CA GLU A 176 -27.53 13.44 -22.64
C GLU A 176 -28.95 13.06 -23.10
N GLU A 177 -29.23 11.77 -23.35
CA GLU A 177 -30.57 11.31 -23.77
C GLU A 177 -31.60 11.50 -22.64
N PHE A 178 -31.18 11.40 -21.39
CA PHE A 178 -32.04 11.56 -20.21
C PHE A 178 -31.83 12.92 -19.52
N GLY A 179 -31.68 13.98 -20.31
CA GLY A 179 -31.69 15.36 -19.81
C GLY A 179 -30.42 15.76 -19.05
N GLY A 180 -29.29 15.09 -19.29
CA GLY A 180 -28.02 15.38 -18.65
C GLY A 180 -27.94 14.85 -17.21
N GLU A 181 -28.77 13.89 -16.83
CA GLU A 181 -28.71 13.34 -15.48
C GLU A 181 -27.54 12.35 -15.31
N GLU A 182 -26.69 12.65 -14.34
CA GLU A 182 -25.57 11.81 -13.93
C GLU A 182 -26.05 10.50 -13.25
N THR A 183 -25.43 9.39 -13.62
CA THR A 183 -25.64 8.08 -13.00
C THR A 183 -24.31 7.57 -12.47
N ARG A 184 -24.29 7.10 -11.23
CA ARG A 184 -23.12 6.44 -10.67
C ARG A 184 -23.11 4.97 -11.04
N LEU A 185 -21.97 4.52 -11.54
CA LEU A 185 -21.67 3.12 -11.79
C LEU A 185 -20.63 2.65 -10.78
N THR A 186 -20.85 1.47 -10.22
CA THR A 186 -19.90 0.80 -9.33
C THR A 186 -19.57 -0.55 -9.94
N LEU A 187 -18.30 -0.74 -10.28
CA LEU A 187 -17.81 -1.93 -10.95
C LEU A 187 -16.85 -2.66 -10.02
N VAL A 188 -16.94 -3.99 -9.98
CA VAL A 188 -15.95 -4.84 -9.30
C VAL A 188 -15.08 -5.49 -10.36
N VAL A 189 -13.79 -5.17 -10.35
CA VAL A 189 -12.83 -5.53 -11.41
C VAL A 189 -11.68 -6.31 -10.80
N GLU A 190 -11.29 -7.41 -11.43
CA GLU A 190 -10.09 -8.15 -11.02
C GLU A 190 -8.84 -7.40 -11.44
N TRP A 191 -7.96 -7.06 -10.50
CA TRP A 191 -6.78 -6.26 -10.81
C TRP A 191 -5.68 -7.04 -11.55
N HIS A 192 -5.70 -8.37 -11.50
CA HIS A 192 -4.85 -9.23 -12.33
C HIS A 192 -5.27 -9.28 -13.81
N SER A 193 -6.50 -8.86 -14.12
CA SER A 193 -7.05 -8.90 -15.48
C SER A 193 -8.07 -7.76 -15.68
N PRO A 194 -7.64 -6.49 -15.64
CA PRO A 194 -8.53 -5.34 -15.61
C PRO A 194 -9.41 -5.17 -16.85
N ARG A 195 -9.03 -5.80 -17.99
CA ARG A 195 -9.80 -5.80 -19.24
C ARG A 195 -10.83 -6.93 -19.33
N SER A 196 -10.82 -7.88 -18.40
CA SER A 196 -11.86 -8.89 -18.31
C SER A 196 -13.20 -8.25 -17.94
N PHE A 197 -14.30 -8.95 -18.27
CA PHE A 197 -15.61 -8.47 -17.88
C PHE A 197 -15.69 -8.31 -16.35
N PRO A 198 -16.18 -7.16 -15.83
CA PRO A 198 -16.28 -6.93 -14.39
C PRO A 198 -17.09 -8.03 -13.69
N ARG A 199 -16.67 -8.42 -12.49
CA ARG A 199 -17.40 -9.38 -11.64
C ARG A 199 -18.82 -8.91 -11.34
N SER A 200 -18.99 -7.60 -11.19
CA SER A 200 -20.31 -6.98 -11.09
C SER A 200 -20.32 -5.56 -11.63
N ILE A 201 -21.49 -5.13 -12.10
CA ILE A 201 -21.77 -3.76 -12.50
C ILE A 201 -23.06 -3.34 -11.82
N CYS A 202 -22.96 -2.38 -10.92
CA CYS A 202 -24.06 -1.78 -10.18
C CYS A 202 -24.30 -0.36 -10.68
N SER A 203 -25.55 0.08 -10.67
CA SER A 203 -25.93 1.43 -11.06
C SER A 203 -26.82 2.06 -10.01
N SER A 204 -26.61 3.35 -9.72
CA SER A 204 -27.54 4.13 -8.92
C SER A 204 -28.92 4.27 -9.57
N LYS A 205 -29.04 3.97 -10.88
CA LYS A 205 -30.29 3.94 -11.64
C LYS A 205 -30.42 2.58 -12.37
N PRO A 206 -30.85 1.51 -11.67
CA PRO A 206 -30.84 0.14 -12.21
C PRO A 206 -31.57 -0.06 -13.55
N ASN A 207 -32.59 0.76 -13.82
CA ASN A 207 -33.31 0.70 -15.10
C ASN A 207 -32.42 1.00 -16.31
N ARG A 208 -31.33 1.75 -16.13
CA ARG A 208 -30.37 2.04 -17.21
C ARG A 208 -29.56 0.82 -17.64
N LEU A 209 -29.37 -0.17 -16.75
CA LEU A 209 -28.68 -1.41 -17.09
C LEU A 209 -29.54 -2.37 -17.94
N ARG A 210 -30.87 -2.18 -17.98
CA ARG A 210 -31.78 -3.09 -18.70
C ARG A 210 -31.63 -3.01 -20.21
N SER A 211 -31.19 -1.88 -20.72
CA SER A 211 -30.97 -1.65 -22.17
C SER A 211 -29.52 -1.90 -22.60
N VAL A 212 -28.65 -2.33 -21.68
CA VAL A 212 -27.23 -2.58 -21.97
C VAL A 212 -27.03 -4.02 -22.44
N SER A 213 -26.37 -4.16 -23.58
CA SER A 213 -25.96 -5.44 -24.16
C SER A 213 -24.56 -5.81 -23.68
N PHE A 214 -24.47 -6.55 -22.57
CA PHE A 214 -23.18 -6.97 -21.97
C PHE A 214 -22.34 -7.89 -22.87
N ASP A 215 -22.95 -8.49 -23.90
CA ASP A 215 -22.28 -9.26 -24.95
C ASP A 215 -21.32 -8.43 -25.81
N ARG A 216 -21.39 -7.10 -25.74
CA ARG A 216 -20.50 -6.18 -26.46
C ARG A 216 -19.15 -5.95 -25.77
N TRP A 217 -18.94 -6.52 -24.58
CA TRP A 217 -17.64 -6.43 -23.91
C TRP A 217 -16.56 -7.14 -24.71
N ASP A 218 -15.41 -6.50 -24.86
CA ASP A 218 -14.31 -7.00 -25.69
C ASP A 218 -12.99 -6.87 -24.93
N THR A 219 -12.42 -8.01 -24.54
CA THR A 219 -11.18 -8.06 -23.76
C THR A 219 -9.93 -7.66 -24.57
N SER A 220 -10.06 -7.50 -25.88
CA SER A 220 -8.99 -6.98 -26.74
C SER A 220 -8.89 -5.45 -26.71
N LEU A 221 -9.93 -4.76 -26.24
CA LEU A 221 -9.97 -3.32 -26.09
C LEU A 221 -9.53 -2.86 -24.69
N SER A 222 -9.29 -1.56 -24.54
CA SER A 222 -9.14 -0.98 -23.20
C SER A 222 -10.44 -1.08 -22.40
N PHE A 223 -10.31 -0.98 -21.07
CA PHE A 223 -11.46 -0.96 -20.17
C PHE A 223 -12.45 0.17 -20.53
N GLY A 224 -11.95 1.38 -20.77
CA GLY A 224 -12.75 2.53 -21.17
C GLY A 224 -13.48 2.34 -22.51
N GLU A 225 -12.81 1.79 -23.51
CA GLU A 225 -13.41 1.51 -24.83
C GLU A 225 -14.51 0.44 -24.74
N SER A 226 -14.29 -0.60 -23.93
CA SER A 226 -15.32 -1.62 -23.65
C SER A 226 -16.53 -1.03 -22.94
N LEU A 227 -16.34 -0.14 -21.97
CA LEU A 227 -17.44 0.58 -21.34
C LEU A 227 -18.19 1.49 -22.31
N GLN A 228 -17.48 2.18 -23.22
CA GLN A 228 -18.13 2.96 -24.26
C GLN A 228 -19.03 2.10 -25.14
N ARG A 229 -18.61 0.90 -25.54
CA ARG A 229 -19.47 0.00 -26.33
C ARG A 229 -20.74 -0.43 -25.60
N LEU A 230 -20.69 -0.53 -24.28
CA LEU A 230 -21.84 -0.89 -23.45
C LEU A 230 -22.81 0.28 -23.27
N PHE A 231 -22.30 1.47 -22.98
CA PHE A 231 -23.10 2.60 -22.50
C PHE A 231 -23.31 3.71 -23.52
N VAL A 232 -22.44 3.81 -24.53
CA VAL A 232 -22.52 4.81 -25.59
C VAL A 232 -23.04 4.13 -26.85
N ARG A 233 -24.26 4.49 -27.26
CA ARG A 233 -24.76 4.10 -28.59
C ARG A 233 -23.88 4.80 -29.62
N ARG A 234 -23.15 4.02 -30.40
CA ARG A 234 -22.73 4.50 -31.72
C ARG A 234 -24.00 4.57 -32.55
N GLU A 235 -24.36 5.77 -33.00
CA GLU A 235 -25.30 5.89 -34.12
C GLU A 235 -24.78 4.98 -35.23
N ASP A 236 -25.64 4.12 -35.75
CA ASP A 236 -25.30 3.23 -36.84
C ASP A 236 -24.75 4.07 -37.99
N VAL A 237 -23.45 3.96 -38.27
CA VAL A 237 -22.80 4.55 -39.46
C VAL A 237 -23.25 3.80 -40.74
N ASP A 238 -24.20 2.88 -40.63
CA ASP A 238 -24.80 2.17 -41.77
C ASP A 238 -26.05 2.85 -42.34
N ALA A 239 -26.27 4.13 -42.02
CA ALA A 239 -27.32 4.94 -42.63
C ALA A 239 -26.80 5.89 -43.72
N GLU A 240 -25.72 5.58 -44.45
CA GLU A 240 -25.37 6.41 -45.62
C GLU A 240 -24.48 5.74 -46.68
N TYR A 241 -24.86 4.57 -47.23
CA TYR A 241 -24.50 4.23 -48.62
C TYR A 241 -25.60 3.42 -49.32
N VAL A 242 -26.47 4.17 -50.01
CA VAL A 242 -27.24 3.86 -51.24
C VAL A 242 -28.19 2.66 -51.24
#